data_AF-A0A522WA94-F1
#
_entry.id   AF-A0A522WA94-F1
#
_cell.length_a   1.000
_cell.length_b   1.000
_cell.length_c   1.000
_cell.angle_alpha   90.00
_cell.angle_beta   90.00
_cell.angle_gamma   90.00
#
_symmetry.space_group_name_H-M   'P 1'
#
loop_
_entity.id
_entity.type
_entity.pdbx_description
1 polymer ?
#
loop_
_entity_poly.entity_id
_entity_poly.type
_entity_poly.pdbx_seq_one_letter_code
_entity_poly.pdbx_strand_id
1 'polypeptide(L)'
;MKKQIILTHRVVTFLTREELEFMDKLEKDAMFSTGKCLSRSQIIQDMAEILVRTKMNAVGVKDDQQLKERMLEAISQLKAQPKPEEPKA
;
A
#
# COMPACT_ATOMS: atom_id res chain seq x y z
N MET A 1 -29.32 1.60 8.65
CA MET A 1 -27.99 1.57 7.97
C MET A 1 -27.49 0.14 7.99
N LYS A 2 -27.28 -0.49 6.82
CA LYS A 2 -26.77 -1.88 6.76
C LYS A 2 -25.29 -1.86 7.14
N LYS A 3 -24.95 -2.51 8.25
CA LYS A 3 -23.57 -2.65 8.73
C LYS A 3 -22.86 -3.63 7.79
N GLN A 4 -21.98 -3.13 6.93
CA GLN A 4 -21.20 -3.98 6.03
C GLN A 4 -20.16 -4.72 6.89
N ILE A 5 -20.32 -6.04 7.03
CA ILE A 5 -19.38 -6.87 7.78
C ILE A 5 -18.13 -7.01 6.91
N ILE A 6 -17.05 -6.32 7.30
CA ILE A 6 -15.75 -6.47 6.64
C ILE A 6 -15.12 -7.75 7.20
N LEU A 7 -15.11 -8.82 6.41
CA LEU A 7 -14.45 -10.09 6.75
C LEU A 7 -12.93 -9.93 6.54
N THR A 8 -12.22 -9.56 7.61
CA THR A 8 -10.76 -9.51 7.60
C THR A 8 -10.17 -10.91 7.77
N HIS A 9 -9.15 -11.23 6.98
CA HIS A 9 -8.44 -12.52 7.05
C HIS A 9 -7.02 -12.28 7.52
N ARG A 10 -6.51 -13.16 8.39
CA ARG A 10 -5.12 -13.08 8.87
C ARG A 10 -4.19 -13.61 7.79
N VAL A 11 -3.27 -12.75 7.33
CA VAL A 11 -2.19 -13.12 6.43
C VAL A 11 -0.89 -13.14 7.23
N VAL A 12 -0.12 -14.22 7.08
CA VAL A 12 1.24 -14.32 7.64
C VAL A 12 2.20 -14.26 6.46
N THR A 13 3.15 -13.34 6.54
CA THR A 13 4.20 -13.17 5.53
C THR A 13 5.56 -13.07 6.20
N PHE A 14 6.61 -13.33 5.43
CA PHE A 14 7.99 -13.18 5.86
C PHE A 14 8.56 -11.91 5.25
N LEU A 15 9.12 -11.06 6.11
CA LEU A 15 9.84 -9.86 5.73
C LEU A 15 11.28 -10.00 6.18
N THR A 16 12.19 -9.54 5.34
CA THR A 16 13.59 -9.36 5.70
C THR A 16 13.74 -8.29 6.77
N ARG A 17 14.91 -8.26 7.41
CA ARG A 17 15.24 -7.25 8.41
C ARG A 17 15.16 -5.83 7.83
N GLU A 18 15.65 -5.64 6.61
CA GLU A 18 15.64 -4.33 5.94
C GLU A 18 14.20 -3.85 5.67
N GLU A 19 13.31 -4.74 5.24
CA GLU A 19 11.89 -4.42 5.04
C GLU A 19 11.20 -4.05 6.37
N LEU A 20 11.51 -4.75 7.46
CA LEU A 20 11.00 -4.41 8.79
C LEU A 20 11.51 -3.06 9.27
N GLU A 21 12.80 -2.77 9.10
CA GLU A 21 13.40 -1.49 9.47
C GLU A 21 12.79 -0.33 8.66
N PHE A 22 12.48 -0.56 7.38
CA PHE A 22 11.75 0.39 6.55
C PHE A 22 10.34 0.67 7.11
N MET A 23 9.59 -0.36 7.49
CA MET A 23 8.25 -0.18 8.07
C MET A 23 8.29 0.57 9.40
N ASP A 24 9.26 0.26 10.27
CA ASP A 24 9.44 0.94 11.55
C ASP A 24 9.82 2.42 11.35
N LYS A 25 10.56 2.72 10.29
CA LYS A 25 10.87 4.10 9.91
C LYS A 25 9.59 4.85 9.50
N LEU A 26 8.74 4.25 8.66
CA LEU A 26 7.46 4.87 8.26
C LEU A 26 6.54 5.12 9.46
N GLU A 27 6.47 4.19 10.40
CA GLU A 27 5.71 4.34 11.64
C GLU A 27 6.23 5.55 12.45
N LYS A 28 7.55 5.64 12.63
CA LYS A 28 8.18 6.77 13.33
C LYS A 28 7.94 8.09 12.62
N ASP A 29 8.13 8.12 11.30
CA ASP A 29 7.94 9.34 10.50
C ASP A 29 6.49 9.84 10.64
N ALA A 30 5.49 8.95 10.59
CA ALA A 30 4.09 9.31 10.81
C ALA A 30 3.82 9.80 12.24
N MET A 31 4.41 9.14 13.24
CA MET A 31 4.27 9.50 14.65
C MET A 31 4.89 10.88 14.95
N PHE A 32 6.08 11.16 14.43
CA PHE A 32 6.76 12.44 14.64
C PHE A 32 6.16 13.58 13.82
N SER A 33 5.63 13.30 12.62
CA SER A 33 5.06 14.34 11.76
C SER A 33 3.61 14.69 12.08
N THR A 34 2.79 13.70 12.42
CA THR A 34 1.32 13.89 12.56
C THR A 34 0.77 13.42 13.90
N GLY A 35 1.59 12.82 14.77
CA GLY A 35 1.16 12.21 16.03
C GLY A 35 0.37 10.91 15.83
N LYS A 36 0.23 10.40 14.60
CA LYS A 36 -0.49 9.16 14.31
C LYS A 36 0.43 7.96 14.38
N CYS A 37 0.00 6.94 15.10
CA CYS A 37 0.64 5.64 15.11
C CYS A 37 0.12 4.79 13.95
N LEU A 38 1.00 4.42 13.02
CA LEU A 38 0.69 3.50 11.92
C LEU A 38 1.21 2.12 12.28
N SER A 39 0.32 1.14 12.42
CA SER A 39 0.77 -0.23 12.63
C SER A 39 1.35 -0.81 11.34
N ARG A 40 2.32 -1.72 11.48
CA ARG A 40 2.88 -2.50 10.37
C ARG A 40 1.80 -3.16 9.51
N SER A 41 0.78 -3.72 10.14
CA SER A 41 -0.34 -4.36 9.43
C SER A 41 -1.18 -3.36 8.65
N GLN A 42 -1.39 -2.15 9.17
CA GLN A 42 -2.09 -1.08 8.46
C GLN A 42 -1.31 -0.66 7.21
N ILE A 43 0.00 -0.51 7.32
CA ILE A 43 0.86 -0.16 6.16
C ILE A 43 0.70 -1.21 5.06
N ILE A 44 0.79 -2.51 5.40
CA ILE A 44 0.62 -3.60 4.42
C ILE A 44 -0.80 -3.60 3.83
N GLN A 45 -1.81 -3.36 4.66
CA GLN A 45 -3.20 -3.29 4.21
C GLN A 45 -3.42 -2.14 3.21
N ASP A 46 -2.89 -0.95 3.50
CA ASP A 46 -2.99 0.22 2.63
C ASP A 46 -2.26 -0.01 1.31
N MET A 47 -1.07 -0.64 1.35
CA MET A 47 -0.34 -1.04 0.14
C MET A 47 -1.17 -2.01 -0.72
N ALA A 48 -1.78 -3.02 -0.10
CA ALA A 48 -2.63 -3.97 -0.82
C ALA A 48 -3.88 -3.28 -1.40
N GLU A 49 -4.51 -2.37 -0.66
CA GLU A 49 -5.66 -1.61 -1.14
C GLU A 49 -5.30 -0.73 -2.35
N ILE A 50 -4.16 -0.04 -2.31
CA ILE A 50 -3.67 0.77 -3.43
C ILE A 50 -3.50 -0.10 -4.68
N LEU A 51 -2.88 -1.29 -4.54
CA LEU A 51 -2.67 -2.20 -5.66
C LEU A 51 -3.98 -2.81 -6.19
N VAL A 52 -5.00 -3.01 -5.35
CA VAL A 52 -6.33 -3.42 -5.83
C VAL A 52 -6.97 -2.30 -6.65
N ARG A 53 -6.81 -1.04 -6.23
CA ARG A 53 -7.39 0.13 -6.93
C ARG A 53 -6.76 0.35 -8.31
N THR A 54 -5.52 -0.05 -8.54
CA THR A 54 -4.88 0.03 -9.87
C THR A 54 -5.37 -1.02 -10.87
N LYS A 55 -6.31 -1.90 -10.46
CA LYS A 55 -6.79 -3.04 -11.27
C LYS A 55 -5.66 -3.94 -11.78
N MET A 56 -4.51 -3.92 -11.09
CA MET A 56 -3.40 -4.79 -11.41
C MET A 56 -3.83 -6.25 -11.25
N ASN A 57 -3.44 -7.09 -12.21
CA ASN A 57 -3.60 -8.52 -12.10
C ASN A 57 -2.28 -9.24 -12.41
N ALA A 58 -2.11 -10.41 -11.82
CA ALA A 58 -0.95 -11.27 -12.05
C ALA A 58 -1.17 -12.26 -13.20
N VAL A 59 -2.14 -12.03 -14.09
CA VAL A 59 -2.45 -12.98 -15.18
C VAL A 59 -1.26 -13.06 -16.14
N GLY A 60 -0.69 -14.25 -16.27
CA GLY A 60 0.48 -14.49 -17.13
C GLY A 60 1.82 -14.03 -16.56
N VAL A 61 1.90 -13.66 -15.28
CA VAL A 61 3.18 -13.45 -14.58
C VAL A 61 3.87 -14.80 -14.39
N LYS A 62 5.12 -14.92 -14.83
CA LYS A 62 5.88 -16.19 -14.81
C LYS A 62 6.86 -16.30 -13.64
N ASP A 63 7.25 -15.17 -13.07
CA ASP A 63 8.24 -15.09 -12.00
C ASP A 63 8.00 -13.85 -11.11
N ASP A 64 8.65 -13.84 -9.94
CA ASP A 64 8.52 -12.76 -8.95
C ASP A 64 8.97 -11.40 -9.49
N GLN A 65 9.89 -11.38 -10.44
CA GLN A 65 10.44 -10.15 -11.01
C GLN A 65 9.41 -9.46 -11.90
N GLN A 66 8.73 -10.21 -12.78
CA GLN A 66 7.62 -9.71 -13.59
C GLN A 66 6.46 -9.21 -12.73
N LEU A 67 6.22 -9.82 -11.56
CA LEU A 67 5.22 -9.32 -10.62
C LEU A 67 5.61 -7.92 -10.10
N LYS A 68 6.85 -7.75 -9.66
CA LYS A 68 7.37 -6.48 -9.16
C LYS A 68 7.31 -5.38 -10.22
N GLU A 69 7.69 -5.70 -11.45
CA GLU A 69 7.63 -4.76 -12.58
C GLU A 69 6.21 -4.28 -12.83
N ARG A 70 5.23 -5.18 -12.86
CA ARG A 70 3.81 -4.80 -12.99
C ARG A 70 3.30 -3.97 -11.81
N MET A 71 3.75 -4.25 -10.59
CA MET A 71 3.41 -3.43 -9.42
C MET A 71 3.96 -2.01 -9.56
N LEU A 72 5.21 -1.88 -10.01
CA LEU A 72 5.85 -0.59 -10.25
C LEU A 72 5.16 0.20 -11.36
N GLU A 73 4.79 -0.45 -12.46
CA GLU A 73 4.02 0.17 -13.54
C GLU A 73 2.67 0.68 -13.04
N ALA A 74 1.94 -0.14 -12.26
CA ALA A 74 0.66 0.23 -11.70
C ALA A 74 0.77 1.46 -10.77
N ILE A 75 1.82 1.53 -9.94
CA ILE A 75 2.09 2.67 -9.07
C ILE A 75 2.51 3.91 -9.88
N SER A 76 3.28 3.73 -10.96
CA SER A 76 3.67 4.83 -11.85
C SER A 76 2.45 5.46 -12.52
N GLN A 77 1.50 4.66 -12.97
CA GLN A 77 0.23 5.13 -13.55
C GLN A 77 -0.62 5.94 -12.57
N LEU A 78 -0.55 5.66 -11.25
CA LEU A 78 -1.19 6.48 -10.23
C LEU A 78 -0.55 7.88 -10.10
N LYS A 79 0.77 7.98 -10.23
CA LYS A 79 1.49 9.28 -10.15
C LYS A 79 1.22 10.18 -11.37
N ALA A 80 0.82 9.60 -12.50
CA ALA A 80 0.54 10.32 -13.73
C ALA A 80 -0.85 10.98 -13.78
N GLN A 81 -1.72 10.74 -12.79
CA GLN A 81 -2.96 11.52 -12.66
C GLN A 81 -2.66 12.82 -11.90
N PRO A 82 -2.97 14.01 -12.47
CA PRO A 82 -2.74 15.27 -11.79
C PRO A 82 -3.59 15.32 -10.51
N LYS A 83 -2.98 15.79 -9.40
CA LYS A 83 -3.70 16.15 -8.17
C LYS A 83 -4.97 16.95 -8.54
N PRO A 84 -6.14 16.68 -7.93
CA PRO A 84 -7.24 17.64 -7.99
C PRO A 84 -6.71 18.96 -7.44
N GLU A 85 -6.80 20.02 -8.23
CA GLU A 85 -6.42 21.37 -7.81
C GLU A 85 -7.16 21.70 -6.51
N GLU A 86 -6.40 22.01 -5.46
CA GLU A 86 -6.96 22.61 -4.25
C GLU A 86 -7.67 23.91 -4.67
N PRO A 87 -8.94 24.11 -4.29
CA PRO A 87 -9.61 25.37 -4.56
C PRO A 87 -8.84 26.45 -3.80
N LYS A 88 -8.25 27.39 -4.56
CA LYS A 88 -7.63 28.59 -3.99
C LYS A 88 -8.69 29.31 -3.16
N ALA A 89 -8.40 29.48 -1.87
CA ALA A 89 -9.12 30.33 -0.95
C ALA A 89 -8.96 31.81 -1.32
#